data_AF-A0A1W0W8V9-F1
#
_entry.id   AF-A0A1W0W8V9-F1
#
_cell.length_a   1.000
_cell.length_b   1.000
_cell.length_c   1.000
_cell.angle_alpha   90.00
_cell.angle_beta   90.00
_cell.angle_gamma   90.00
#
_symmetry.space_group_name_H-M   'P 1'
#
loop_
_entity.id
_entity.type
_entity.pdbx_description
1 polymer ?
#
loop_
_entity_poly.entity_id
_entity_poly.type
_entity_poly.pdbx_seq_one_letter_code
_entity_poly.pdbx_strand_id
1 'polypeptide(L)' 'MKFTYFGIGAYPVEFNRRIHGPYDPARFYGKPDTPFGQVKIGEFPAWLSRRSLNPVAMSRAVSRGEYTFQREEGE' A
#
# COMPACT_ATOMS: atom_id res chain seq x y z
N MET A 1 9.32 -12.53 -23.89
CA MET A 1 9.15 -13.20 -22.58
C MET A 1 9.08 -12.14 -21.50
N LYS A 2 7.91 -11.92 -20.85
CA LYS A 2 7.70 -10.86 -19.86
C LYS A 2 7.93 -11.45 -18.45
N PHE A 3 8.99 -11.05 -17.75
CA PHE A 3 9.33 -11.49 -16.39
C PHE A 3 8.38 -10.93 -15.30
N THR A 4 7.09 -10.73 -15.62
CA THR A 4 6.11 -10.16 -14.69
C THR A 4 5.36 -11.27 -13.95
N TYR A 5 6.08 -12.24 -13.37
CA TYR A 5 5.44 -13.36 -12.66
C TYR A 5 5.05 -13.00 -11.19
N PHE A 6 5.56 -11.88 -10.66
CA PHE A 6 5.25 -11.40 -9.30
C PHE A 6 4.92 -9.90 -9.20
N GLY A 7 4.77 -9.19 -10.33
CA GLY A 7 4.46 -7.75 -10.32
C GLY A 7 5.53 -6.87 -9.67
N ILE A 8 6.78 -7.34 -9.63
CA ILE A 8 7.95 -6.59 -9.17
C ILE A 8 8.33 -5.58 -10.26
N GLY A 9 8.45 -4.30 -9.90
CA GLY A 9 8.73 -3.21 -10.85
C GLY A 9 7.53 -2.71 -11.67
N ALA A 10 6.34 -3.28 -11.49
CA ALA A 10 5.10 -2.75 -12.05
C ALA A 10 4.51 -1.67 -11.14
N TYR A 11 3.96 -0.61 -11.72
CA TYR A 11 3.16 0.36 -10.98
C TYR A 11 1.97 -0.34 -10.31
N PRO A 12 1.51 0.15 -9.14
CA PRO A 12 0.26 -0.32 -8.54
C PRO A 12 -0.87 -0.27 -9.57
N VAL A 13 -1.73 -1.29 -9.62
CA VAL A 13 -2.87 -1.34 -10.57
C VAL A 13 -3.79 -0.12 -10.43
N GLU A 14 -3.82 0.45 -9.22
CA GLU A 14 -4.64 1.61 -8.87
C GLU A 14 -3.97 2.95 -9.24
N PHE A 15 -2.71 2.96 -9.68
CA PHE A 15 -2.01 4.18 -10.08
C PHE A 15 -2.37 4.61 -11.51
N ASN A 16 -3.11 5.71 -11.62
CA ASN A 16 -3.32 6.43 -12.87
C ASN A 16 -2.54 7.75 -12.89
N ARG A 17 -1.50 7.86 -13.74
CA ARG A 17 -0.66 9.07 -13.89
C ARG A 17 -1.46 10.34 -14.20
N ARG A 18 -2.60 10.21 -14.91
CA ARG A 18 -3.46 11.35 -15.28
C ARG A 18 -4.24 11.91 -14.08
N ILE A 19 -4.54 11.07 -13.09
CA ILE A 19 -5.33 11.45 -11.91
C ILE A 19 -4.41 11.82 -10.74
N HIS A 20 -3.30 11.10 -10.58
CA HIS A 20 -2.45 11.18 -9.40
C HIS A 20 -1.17 11.99 -9.57
N GLY A 21 -0.84 12.43 -10.80
CA GLY A 21 0.38 13.19 -11.07
C GLY A 21 1.65 12.31 -11.04
N PRO A 22 2.82 12.87 -10.67
CA PRO A 22 4.04 12.12 -10.47
C PRO A 22 3.85 10.97 -9.45
N TYR A 23 4.54 9.86 -9.69
CA TYR A 23 4.47 8.72 -8.78
C TYR A 23 5.18 9.05 -7.47
N ASP A 24 4.45 9.00 -6.36
CA ASP A 24 4.96 9.11 -5.00
C ASP A 24 4.98 7.71 -4.37
N PRO A 25 6.16 7.14 -4.09
CA PRO A 25 6.28 5.80 -3.54
C PRO A 25 5.80 5.70 -2.09
N ALA A 26 5.64 6.80 -1.34
CA ALA A 26 5.10 6.78 0.02
C ALA A 26 3.56 6.75 0.04
N ARG A 27 2.90 7.14 -1.06
CA ARG A 27 1.45 7.27 -1.13
C ARG A 27 0.77 5.94 -1.45
N PHE A 28 -0.25 5.61 -0.67
CA PHE A 28 -1.18 4.54 -1.01
C PHE A 28 -2.24 5.07 -1.99
N TYR A 29 -2.24 4.56 -3.22
CA TYR A 29 -3.16 4.97 -4.28
C TYR A 29 -4.47 4.16 -4.32
N GLY A 30 -4.57 3.11 -3.51
CA GLY A 30 -5.75 2.27 -3.47
C GLY A 30 -6.85 2.79 -2.56
N LYS A 31 -7.94 2.02 -2.47
CA LYS A 31 -9.04 2.33 -1.55
C LYS A 31 -8.58 2.15 -0.09
N PRO A 32 -8.49 3.22 0.73
CA PRO A 32 -8.16 3.07 2.13
C PRO A 32 -9.32 2.37 2.86
N ASP A 33 -9.00 1.32 3.62
CA ASP A 33 -9.91 0.69 4.58
C ASP A 33 -10.02 1.53 5.87
N THR A 34 -10.91 1.13 6.79
CA THR A 34 -11.00 1.79 8.09
C THR A 34 -9.66 1.74 8.85
N PRO A 35 -9.15 2.90 9.33
CA PRO A 35 -7.95 2.94 10.16
C PRO A 35 -8.12 2.05 11.39
N PHE A 36 -7.06 1.35 11.80
CA PHE A 36 -7.10 0.44 12.95
C PHE A 36 -7.72 1.09 14.20
N GLY A 37 -7.39 2.35 14.49
CA GLY A 37 -7.92 3.08 15.64
C GLY A 37 -9.42 3.42 15.60
N GLN A 38 -10.10 3.21 14.47
CA GLN A 38 -11.55 3.46 14.31
C GLN A 38 -12.36 2.16 14.19
N VAL A 39 -11.71 0.99 14.25
CA VAL A 39 -12.37 -0.31 14.12
C VAL A 39 -13.02 -0.69 15.44
N LYS A 40 -14.31 -1.04 15.39
CA LYS A 40 -15.00 -1.60 16.55
C LYS A 40 -14.47 -3.00 16.84
N ILE A 41 -14.28 -3.35 18.11
CA ILE A 41 -13.75 -4.66 18.54
C ILE A 41 -14.57 -5.82 17.95
N GLY A 42 -15.89 -5.69 17.86
CA GLY A 42 -16.76 -6.71 17.25
C GLY A 42 -16.60 -6.88 15.74
N GLU A 43 -16.08 -5.87 15.03
CA GLU A 43 -15.84 -5.92 13.58
C GLU A 43 -14.41 -6.33 13.25
N PHE A 44 -13.57 -6.58 14.26
CA PHE A 44 -12.16 -6.88 14.11
C PHE A 44 -11.87 -8.12 13.24
N PRO A 45 -12.60 -9.25 13.38
CA PRO A 45 -12.36 -10.44 12.54
C PRO A 45 -12.68 -10.17 11.06
N ALA A 46 -13.77 -9.45 10.79
CA ALA A 46 -14.17 -9.08 9.44
C ALA A 46 -13.18 -8.05 8.84
N TRP A 47 -12.71 -7.11 9.64
CA TRP A 47 -11.70 -6.13 9.25
C TRP A 47 -10.35 -6.80 8.93
N LEU A 48 -9.95 -7.82 9.68
CA LEU A 48 -8.74 -8.59 9.37
C LEU A 48 -8.90 -9.41 8.09
N SER A 49 -10.06 -10.04 7.88
CA SER A 49 -10.35 -10.83 6.68
C SER A 49 -10.37 -10.01 5.39
N ARG A 50 -10.62 -8.69 5.44
CA ARG A 50 -10.56 -7.81 4.27
C ARG A 50 -9.12 -7.54 3.78
N ARG A 51 -8.09 -7.81 4.60
CA ARG A 51 -6.69 -7.58 4.20
C ARG A 51 -6.12 -8.72 3.38
N SER A 52 -5.33 -8.36 2.37
CA SER A 52 -4.48 -9.33 1.69
C SER A 52 -3.28 -9.70 2.57
N LEU A 53 -3.22 -10.94 3.06
CA LEU A 53 -2.07 -11.50 3.79
C LEU A 53 -0.95 -11.98 2.84
N ASN A 54 -0.88 -11.42 1.63
CA ASN A 54 0.12 -11.77 0.64
C ASN A 54 1.49 -11.17 1.05
N PRO A 55 2.58 -11.96 1.08
CA PRO A 55 3.93 -11.46 1.39
C PRO A 55 4.35 -10.25 0.54
N VAL A 56 3.92 -10.18 -0.72
CA VAL A 56 4.18 -9.05 -1.63
C VAL A 56 3.43 -7.79 -1.21
N ALA A 57 2.22 -7.92 -0.66
CA ALA A 57 1.47 -6.79 -0.14
C ALA A 57 2.11 -6.23 1.14
N MET A 58 2.64 -7.13 1.99
CA MET A 58 3.39 -6.75 3.18
C MET A 58 4.69 -6.02 2.85
N SER A 59 5.51 -6.55 1.93
CA SER A 59 6.76 -5.90 1.53
C SER A 59 6.53 -4.51 0.90
N ARG A 60 5.47 -4.36 0.10
CA ARG A 60 5.05 -3.04 -0.42
C ARG A 60 4.62 -2.08 0.68
N ALA A 61 4.01 -2.56 1.76
CA ALA A 61 3.62 -1.72 2.89
C ALA A 61 4.83 -1.23 3.70
N VAL A 62 5.79 -2.12 3.95
CA VAL A 62 7.06 -1.76 4.62
C VAL A 62 7.84 -0.76 3.77
N SER A 63 7.99 -1.03 2.46
CA SER A 63 8.67 -0.10 1.55
C SER A 63 8.04 1.30 1.56
N ARG A 64 6.71 1.42 1.62
CA ARG A 64 6.03 2.73 1.80
C ARG A 64 6.41 3.42 3.11
N GLY A 65 6.43 2.66 4.22
CA GLY A 65 6.81 3.18 5.53
C GLY A 65 8.24 3.72 5.56
N GLU A 66 9.17 2.99 4.96
CA GLU A 66 10.58 3.41 4.81
C GLU A 66 10.69 4.73 4.03
N TYR A 67 9.94 4.90 2.93
CA TYR A 67 9.95 6.16 2.18
C TYR A 67 9.36 7.32 2.97
N THR A 68 8.34 7.11 3.80
CA THR A 68 7.82 8.17 4.69
C THR A 68 8.86 8.55 5.73
N PHE A 69 9.48 7.56 6.39
CA PHE A 69 10.50 7.79 7.41
C PHE A 69 11.73 8.53 6.84
N GLN A 70 12.22 8.10 5.66
CA GLN A 70 13.31 8.79 4.96
C GLN A 70 12.97 10.23 4.56
N ARG A 71 11.69 10.54 4.34
CA ARG A 71 11.24 11.90 4.06
C ARG A 71 11.20 12.77 5.31
N GLU A 72 10.87 12.19 6.46
CA GLU A 72 10.87 12.88 7.76
C GLU A 72 12.29 13.16 8.26
N GLU A 73 13.24 12.24 8.04
CA GLU A 73 14.66 12.42 8.41
C GLU A 73 15.44 13.39 7.49
N GLY A 74 14.85 13.78 6.36
CA GLY A 74 15.46 14.68 5.36
C GLY A 74 15.00 16.13 5.42
N GLU A 75 14.09 16.47 6.34
CA GLU A 75 13.65 17.84 6.69
C GLU A 75 14.38 18.35 7.94
#